data_AF-A0A8I1A414-F1
#
_entry.id   AF-A0A8I1A414-F1
#
_cell.length_a   1.000
_cell.length_b   1.000
_cell.length_c   1.000
_cell.angle_alpha   90.00
_cell.angle_beta   90.00
_cell.angle_gamma   90.00
#
_symmetry.space_group_name_H-M   'P 1'
#
loop_
_entity.id
_entity.type
_entity.pdbx_description
1 polymer ?
#
loop_
_entity_poly.entity_id
_entity_poly.type
_entity_poly.pdbx_seq_one_letter_code
_entity_poly.pdbx_strand_id
1 'polypeptide(L)'
;MKPSKPVYERILAIIIMCIPGASAAYSWKWMRDIFHDFLSGQPFAWLPFTGSLILFLASIAFLGGFIFHHDKKRNRLKSQKGKISS
;
A
#
# COMPACT_ATOMS: atom_id res chain seq x y z
N MET A 1 4.60 10.06 -33.92
CA MET A 1 4.91 10.52 -32.54
C MET A 1 4.05 9.76 -31.55
N LYS A 2 4.67 8.99 -30.63
CA LYS A 2 3.98 8.19 -29.61
C LYS A 2 3.61 9.13 -28.46
N PRO A 3 2.33 9.27 -28.07
CA PRO A 3 1.97 10.17 -26.98
C PRO A 3 2.68 9.74 -25.69
N SER A 4 3.44 10.66 -25.12
CA SER A 4 4.10 10.55 -23.82
C SER A 4 3.03 10.23 -22.77
N LYS A 5 3.15 9.08 -22.12
CA LYS A 5 2.25 8.66 -21.04
C LYS A 5 2.22 9.77 -19.96
N PRO A 6 1.07 10.16 -19.39
CA PRO A 6 1.01 11.26 -18.44
C PRO A 6 1.90 10.93 -17.24
N VAL A 7 3.03 11.64 -17.13
CA VAL A 7 3.95 11.51 -15.98
C VAL A 7 3.22 11.86 -14.69
N TYR A 8 2.22 12.74 -14.79
CA TYR A 8 1.31 13.13 -13.71
C TYR A 8 0.64 11.94 -12.99
N GLU A 9 0.11 10.96 -13.74
CA GLU A 9 -0.53 9.78 -13.12
C GLU A 9 0.46 8.94 -12.31
N ARG A 10 1.72 8.86 -12.75
CA ARG A 10 2.79 8.14 -12.04
C ARG A 10 3.19 8.88 -10.77
N ILE A 11 3.35 10.19 -10.84
CA ILE A 11 3.70 11.03 -9.68
C ILE A 11 2.58 10.96 -8.63
N LEU A 12 1.31 11.08 -9.04
CA LEU A 12 0.18 11.01 -8.13
C LEU A 12 0.10 9.65 -7.43
N ALA A 13 0.33 8.55 -8.15
CA ALA A 13 0.37 7.21 -7.57
C ALA A 13 1.50 7.05 -6.55
N ILE A 14 2.67 7.63 -6.80
CA ILE A 14 3.81 7.58 -5.87
C ILE A 14 3.53 8.38 -4.60
N ILE A 15 2.94 9.58 -4.73
CA ILE A 15 2.55 10.41 -3.58
C ILE A 15 1.49 9.70 -2.74
N ILE A 16 0.47 9.12 -3.38
CA ILE A 16 -0.58 8.36 -2.71
C ILE A 16 -0.04 7.09 -2.04
N MET A 17 0.97 6.42 -2.60
CA MET A 17 1.63 5.27 -1.97
C MET A 17 2.53 5.65 -0.78
N CYS A 18 3.04 6.88 -0.75
CA CYS A 18 3.92 7.33 0.33
C CYS A 18 3.20 7.40 1.69
N ILE A 19 1.94 7.84 1.69
CA ILE A 19 1.10 7.95 2.90
C ILE A 19 0.89 6.58 3.59
N PRO A 20 0.31 5.55 2.96
CA PRO A 20 0.12 4.24 3.57
C PRO A 20 1.45 3.52 3.85
N GLY A 21 2.51 3.81 3.08
CA GLY A 21 3.86 3.32 3.37
C GLY A 21 4.41 3.85 4.70
N ALA A 22 4.27 5.16 4.95
CA ALA A 22 4.65 5.77 6.22
C ALA A 22 3.78 5.25 7.39
N SER A 23 2.48 5.06 7.15
CA SER A 23 1.56 4.47 8.13
C SER A 23 1.99 3.06 8.55
N ALA A 24 2.36 2.22 7.59
CA ALA A 24 2.83 0.86 7.84
C ALA A 24 4.13 0.84 8.68
N ALA A 25 5.08 1.74 8.38
CA ALA A 25 6.30 1.89 9.18
C ALA A 25 6.00 2.35 10.61
N TYR A 26 5.01 3.24 10.78
CA TYR A 26 4.55 3.68 12.10
C TYR A 26 3.94 2.53 12.92
N SER A 27 3.08 1.71 12.29
CA SER A 27 2.51 0.51 12.94
C SER A 27 3.60 -0.50 13.35
N TRP A 28 4.63 -0.69 12.53
CA TRP A 28 5.77 -1.55 12.89
C TRP A 28 6.55 -1.02 14.09
N LYS A 29 6.74 0.30 14.17
CA LYS A 29 7.43 0.93 15.29
C LYS A 29 6.75 0.60 16.62
N TRP A 30 5.42 0.63 16.65
CA TRP A 30 4.63 0.28 17.82
C TRP A 30 4.79 -1.19 18.23
N MET A 31 4.87 -2.12 17.27
CA MET A 31 5.15 -3.54 17.59
C MET A 31 6.49 -3.70 18.30
N ARG A 32 7.48 -2.92 17.89
CA ARG A 32 8.83 -2.96 18.45
C ARG A 32 8.87 -2.41 19.89
N ASP A 33 8.09 -1.36 20.16
CA ASP A 33 7.95 -0.82 21.52
C ASP A 33 7.26 -1.83 22.46
N ILE A 34 6.22 -2.54 21.99
CA ILE A 34 5.55 -3.60 22.77
C ILE A 34 6.50 -4.79 23.04
N PHE A 35 7.32 -5.15 22.06
CA PHE A 35 8.34 -6.19 22.24
C PHE A 35 9.38 -5.77 23.30
N HIS A 36 9.77 -4.49 23.31
CA HIS A 36 10.71 -3.96 24.29
C HIS A 36 10.10 -3.92 25.70
N ASP A 37 8.81 -3.60 25.79
CA ASP A 37 8.02 -3.63 27.03
C ASP A 37 7.88 -5.07 27.59
N PHE A 38 7.63 -6.04 26.71
CA PHE A 38 7.62 -7.45 27.10
C PHE A 38 9.00 -7.93 27.60
N LEU A 39 10.08 -7.49 26.94
CA LEU A 39 11.45 -7.85 27.33
C LEU A 39 11.90 -7.16 28.63
N SER A 40 11.32 -6.00 28.97
CA SER A 40 11.60 -5.27 30.22
C SER A 40 10.83 -5.82 31.43
N GLY A 41 10.02 -6.87 31.25
CA GLY A 41 9.28 -7.55 32.31
C GLY A 41 7.87 -6.99 32.55
N GLN A 42 7.35 -6.14 31.67
CA GLN A 42 5.95 -5.72 31.70
C GLN A 42 5.01 -6.81 31.12
N PRO A 43 3.74 -6.84 31.57
CA PRO A 43 2.75 -7.77 31.03
C PRO A 43 2.53 -7.53 29.54
N PHE A 44 2.47 -8.60 28.75
CA PHE A 44 2.32 -8.52 27.30
C PHE A 44 1.04 -7.75 26.93
N ALA A 45 1.22 -6.58 26.32
CA ALA A 45 0.12 -5.69 25.97
C ALA A 45 -0.58 -6.17 24.69
N TRP A 46 -1.52 -7.11 24.85
CA TRP A 46 -2.35 -7.65 23.75
C TRP A 46 -3.18 -6.57 23.03
N LEU A 47 -3.65 -5.55 23.76
CA LEU A 47 -4.47 -4.46 23.21
C LEU A 47 -3.75 -3.63 22.13
N PRO A 48 -2.57 -3.02 22.42
CA PRO A 48 -1.84 -2.27 21.40
C PRO A 48 -1.23 -3.18 20.33
N PHE A 49 -0.95 -4.46 20.62
CA PHE A 49 -0.45 -5.41 19.64
C PHE A 49 -1.49 -5.69 18.55
N THR A 50 -2.71 -6.05 18.97
CA THR A 50 -3.83 -6.29 18.04
C THR A 50 -4.24 -5.01 17.31
N GLY A 51 -4.25 -3.86 17.99
CA GLY A 51 -4.49 -2.56 17.34
C GLY A 51 -3.48 -2.24 16.25
N SER A 52 -2.18 -2.45 16.52
CA SER A 52 -1.11 -2.23 15.52
C SER A 52 -1.21 -3.23 14.36
N LEU A 53 -1.55 -4.49 14.63
CA LEU A 53 -1.76 -5.52 13.61
C LEU A 53 -2.91 -5.15 12.66
N ILE A 54 -4.04 -4.69 13.19
CA ILE A 54 -5.20 -4.27 12.40
C ILE A 54 -4.84 -3.04 11.56
N LEU A 55 -4.14 -2.06 12.13
CA LEU A 55 -3.73 -0.85 11.41
C LEU A 55 -2.73 -1.14 10.27
N PHE A 56 -1.84 -2.11 10.50
CA PHE A 56 -0.93 -2.63 9.50
C PHE A 56 -1.68 -3.34 8.36
N LEU A 57 -2.63 -4.24 8.70
CA LEU A 57 -3.48 -4.90 7.72
C LEU A 57 -4.32 -3.91 6.91
N ALA A 58 -4.89 -2.89 7.56
CA ALA A 58 -5.65 -1.84 6.91
C ALA A 58 -4.78 -1.09 5.88
N SER A 59 -3.53 -0.78 6.23
CA SER A 59 -2.59 -0.13 5.33
C SER A 59 -2.23 -1.00 4.11
N ILE A 60 -2.01 -2.31 4.32
CA ILE A 60 -1.77 -3.27 3.21
C ILE A 60 -3.02 -3.44 2.34
N ALA A 61 -4.18 -3.57 2.95
CA ALA A 61 -5.45 -3.69 2.24
C ALA A 61 -5.73 -2.47 1.38
N PHE A 62 -5.42 -1.27 1.89
CA PHE A 62 -5.51 -0.03 1.12
C PHE A 62 -4.56 -0.02 -0.08
N LEU A 63 -3.30 -0.44 0.13
CA LEU A 63 -2.32 -0.54 -0.94
C LEU A 63 -2.73 -1.55 -2.02
N GLY A 64 -3.17 -2.75 -1.62
CA GLY A 64 -3.65 -3.79 -2.52
C GLY A 64 -4.91 -3.40 -3.28
N GLY A 65 -5.88 -2.79 -2.60
CA GLY A 65 -7.10 -2.28 -3.20
C GLY A 65 -6.83 -1.18 -4.23
N PHE A 66 -5.92 -0.25 -3.92
CA PHE A 66 -5.50 0.80 -4.84
C PHE A 66 -4.82 0.24 -6.09
N ILE A 67 -3.89 -0.70 -5.93
CA ILE A 67 -3.19 -1.34 -7.05
C ILE A 67 -4.19 -2.08 -7.96
N PHE A 68 -5.10 -2.86 -7.40
CA PHE A 68 -6.11 -3.61 -8.17
C PHE A 68 -7.07 -2.70 -8.93
N HIS A 69 -7.56 -1.63 -8.29
CA HIS A 69 -8.44 -0.65 -8.93
C HIS A 69 -7.72 0.07 -10.08
N HIS A 70 -6.44 0.41 -9.89
CA HIS A 70 -5.64 1.13 -10.87
C HIS A 70 -5.24 0.26 -12.08
N ASP A 71 -5.06 -1.05 -11.90
CA ASP A 71 -4.70 -1.96 -12.99
C ASP A 71 -5.89 -2.31 -13.90
N LYS A 72 -7.12 -2.35 -13.35
CA LYS A 72 -8.35 -2.63 -14.12
C LYS A 72 -8.56 -1.64 -15.28
N LYS A 73 -8.10 -0.39 -15.16
CA LYS A 73 -8.20 0.63 -16.21
C LYS A 73 -7.21 0.41 -17.37
N ARG A 74 -6.09 -0.29 -17.16
CA ARG A 74 -5.02 -0.46 -18.17
C ARG A 74 -5.18 -1.70 -19.05
N ASN A 75 -5.95 -2.70 -18.63
CA ASN A 75 -6.19 -3.90 -19.45
C ASN A 75 -7.20 -3.69 -20.60
N ARG A 76 -8.08 -2.68 -20.55
CA ARG A 76 -8.97 -2.38 -21.69
C ARG A 76 -8.23 -1.78 -22.90
N LEU A 77 -7.11 -1.10 -22.68
CA LEU A 77 -6.32 -0.46 -23.76
C LEU A 77 -5.36 -1.43 -24.48
N LYS A 78 -5.04 -2.59 -23.88
CA LYS A 78 -4.23 -3.62 -24.56
C LYS A 78 -5.02 -4.39 -25.63
N SER A 79 -6.34 -4.50 -25.48
CA SER A 79 -7.17 -5.24 -26.44
C SER A 79 -7.36 -4.54 -27.80
N GLN A 80 -7.17 -3.22 -27.90
CA GLN A 80 -7.38 -2.50 -29.17
C GLN A 80 -6.17 -2.54 -30.12
N LYS A 81 -4.94 -2.77 -29.62
CA LYS A 81 -3.76 -2.84 -30.48
C LYS A 81 -3.64 -4.14 -31.29
N GLY A 82 -4.44 -5.16 -30.98
CA GLY A 82 -4.42 -6.44 -31.69
C GLY A 82 -5.32 -6.52 -32.92
N LYS A 83 -6.12 -5.48 -33.24
CA LYS A 83 -7.15 -5.56 -34.30
C LYS A 83 -6.94 -4.63 -35.50
N ILE A 84 -5.82 -3.90 -35.59
CA ILE A 84 -5.54 -2.95 -36.70
C ILE A 84 -4.39 -3.46 -37.59
N SER A 85 -4.14 -4.77 -37.59
CA SER A 85 -3.10 -5.40 -38.42
C SER A 85 -3.58 -6.77 -38.90
N SER A 86 -4.78 -6.83 -39.47
CA SER A 86 -5.23 -7.94 -40.32
C SER A 86 -6.15 -7.41 -41.40
#